data_AF-A0A3P6FYN3-F1
#
_entry.id   AF-A0A3P6FYN3-F1
#
_cell.length_a   1.000
_cell.length_b   1.000
_cell.length_c   1.000
_cell.angle_alpha   90.00
_cell.angle_beta   90.00
_cell.angle_gamma   90.00
#
_symmetry.space_group_name_H-M   'P 1'
#
loop_
_entity.id
_entity.type
_entity.pdbx_description
1 polymer ?
#
loop_
_entity_poly.entity_id
_entity_poly.type
_entity_poly.pdbx_seq_one_letter_code
_entity_poly.pdbx_strand_id
1 'polypeptide(L)'
;MLPVRQTKRVFYSAGVFTPARKRRRCVSSSISPAPETNTGPNLLDSIPDDLVVSILCKLASTSRCPADFISVSMTCKRLNTLATCPYVLSRLSRKAIAIKAQNWSESAHRFLKRSADAGSLEACYTLGMIRFYCLQNRGNGASLMAKAAINSHAPALYSLAVIQFNGSGGSKNDKDLRAGVALCARAAFLGHVDALRELGHCLQDGYGVPRNVSEGRRFLVQANARELAAVLSSGIEACSWLTLSQPQTHGCPLLSDFGCNVPAPETHPANRFLADWFALRGGDSPGDGLRLCSHGGCGRPEIRKHEFRRCSVCGVVNYCSRACQALDWKLRHKMDCAPAEQGAAGDGEGNVQIEGNVDGDNVPVVPMS
;
A
#
# COMPACT_ATOMS: atom_id res chain seq x y z
N MET A 1 9.66 -26.16 60.78
CA MET A 1 9.23 -27.50 60.33
C MET A 1 8.51 -27.36 58.99
N LEU A 2 9.15 -27.95 57.98
CA LEU A 2 8.75 -28.35 56.61
C LEU A 2 7.58 -27.64 55.85
N PRO A 3 7.84 -27.19 54.60
CA PRO A 3 6.82 -26.79 53.63
C PRO A 3 6.35 -27.97 52.75
N VAL A 4 5.07 -27.94 52.33
CA VAL A 4 4.46 -28.92 51.40
C VAL A 4 4.59 -28.43 49.96
N ARG A 5 4.87 -29.38 49.07
CA ARG A 5 5.52 -29.25 47.76
C ARG A 5 4.60 -28.78 46.63
N GLN A 6 5.16 -27.93 45.75
CA GLN A 6 4.70 -27.71 44.37
C GLN A 6 5.02 -28.95 43.51
N THR A 7 4.06 -29.41 42.72
CA THR A 7 4.30 -30.40 41.65
C THR A 7 4.35 -29.70 40.29
N LYS A 8 5.57 -29.48 39.78
CA LYS A 8 5.84 -29.21 38.36
C LYS A 8 5.87 -30.54 37.62
N ARG A 9 5.01 -30.74 36.61
CA ARG A 9 5.20 -31.81 35.62
C ARG A 9 6.14 -31.30 34.53
N VAL A 10 7.38 -31.78 34.59
CA VAL A 10 8.36 -31.75 33.49
C VAL A 10 8.25 -33.11 32.80
N PHE A 11 8.02 -33.12 31.49
CA PHE A 11 8.15 -34.33 30.68
C PHE A 11 9.57 -34.40 30.09
N TYR A 12 10.30 -35.45 30.45
CA TYR A 12 11.48 -35.95 29.76
C TYR A 12 11.16 -37.33 29.17
N SER A 13 11.52 -37.57 27.91
CA SER A 13 11.99 -38.87 27.41
C SER A 13 12.91 -38.61 26.20
N ALA A 14 14.21 -38.89 26.30
CA ALA A 14 14.89 -40.11 25.83
C ALA A 14 14.63 -40.37 24.33
N GLY A 15 15.57 -40.23 23.39
CA GLY A 15 16.98 -40.62 23.44
C GLY A 15 17.14 -41.96 22.73
N VAL A 16 17.29 -41.94 21.40
CA VAL A 16 17.69 -43.12 20.60
C VAL A 16 18.88 -42.73 19.72
N PHE A 17 19.99 -43.41 20.00
CA PHE A 17 21.29 -43.35 19.35
C PHE A 17 21.39 -44.51 18.35
N THR A 18 21.83 -44.29 17.11
CA THR A 18 22.54 -45.26 16.22
C THR A 18 22.87 -44.55 14.88
N PRO A 19 23.78 -45.07 14.03
CA PRO A 19 25.23 -44.92 14.13
C PRO A 19 25.81 -44.03 13.00
N ALA A 20 27.01 -43.52 13.24
CA ALA A 20 27.79 -42.74 12.29
C ALA A 20 28.02 -43.50 10.96
N ARG A 21 27.43 -43.00 9.87
CA ARG A 21 27.69 -43.48 8.51
C ARG A 21 28.95 -42.79 7.98
N LYS A 22 30.01 -43.58 7.80
CA LYS A 22 31.32 -43.20 7.24
C LYS A 22 31.18 -42.26 6.03
N ARG A 23 31.81 -41.08 6.10
CA ARG A 23 32.06 -40.22 4.93
C ARG A 23 32.81 -41.05 3.89
N ARG A 24 32.18 -41.31 2.73
CA ARG A 24 32.92 -41.75 1.54
C ARG A 24 33.77 -40.59 1.06
N ARG A 25 35.10 -40.77 1.13
CA ARG A 25 36.08 -40.05 0.31
C ARG A 25 35.63 -40.16 -1.15
N CYS A 26 35.20 -39.06 -1.75
CA CYS A 26 35.21 -38.97 -3.20
C CYS A 26 36.66 -38.73 -3.61
N VAL A 27 37.16 -39.69 -4.38
CA VAL A 27 38.49 -39.71 -4.98
C VAL A 27 38.62 -38.48 -5.88
N SER A 28 39.70 -37.74 -5.68
CA SER A 28 40.16 -36.65 -6.53
C SER A 28 40.47 -37.20 -7.92
N SER A 29 39.60 -36.94 -8.90
CA SER A 29 39.97 -37.00 -10.31
C SER A 29 40.84 -35.78 -10.61
N SER A 30 42.12 -36.03 -10.86
CA SER A 30 43.10 -35.07 -11.35
C SER A 30 42.65 -34.49 -12.69
N ILE A 31 42.04 -33.32 -12.65
CA ILE A 31 41.85 -32.46 -13.82
C ILE A 31 43.12 -31.60 -13.89
N SER A 32 43.91 -31.81 -14.94
CA SER A 32 45.06 -30.98 -15.29
C SER A 32 44.65 -29.50 -15.31
N PRO A 33 45.44 -28.58 -14.74
CA PRO A 33 45.11 -27.17 -14.83
C PRO A 33 45.17 -26.74 -16.29
N ALA A 34 44.06 -26.19 -16.78
CA ALA A 34 44.02 -25.44 -18.04
C ALA A 34 45.03 -24.28 -17.95
N PRO A 35 45.68 -23.89 -19.06
CA PRO A 35 46.69 -22.86 -19.03
C PRO A 35 46.06 -21.57 -18.51
N GLU A 36 46.70 -20.98 -17.50
CA GLU A 36 46.36 -19.66 -16.99
C GLU A 36 46.49 -18.66 -18.13
N THR A 37 45.36 -18.36 -18.79
CA THR A 37 45.27 -17.14 -19.57
C THR A 37 45.41 -16.03 -18.55
N ASN A 38 46.56 -15.37 -18.59
CA ASN A 38 46.89 -14.14 -17.89
C ASN A 38 45.96 -13.03 -18.41
N THR A 39 44.66 -13.14 -18.12
CA THR A 39 43.72 -12.04 -18.13
C THR A 39 44.22 -11.09 -17.06
N GLY A 40 44.77 -9.94 -17.47
CA GLY A 40 45.13 -8.87 -16.56
C GLY A 40 43.99 -8.60 -15.56
N PRO A 41 44.29 -7.99 -14.40
CA PRO A 41 43.32 -7.80 -13.34
C PRO A 41 42.02 -7.25 -13.94
N ASN A 42 40.90 -7.96 -13.77
CA ASN A 42 39.62 -7.50 -14.28
C ASN A 42 39.45 -6.08 -13.78
N LEU A 43 39.23 -5.11 -14.68
CA LEU A 43 39.18 -3.69 -14.34
C LEU A 43 38.19 -3.41 -13.20
N LEU A 44 37.13 -4.24 -13.08
CA LEU A 44 36.17 -4.19 -11.98
C LEU A 44 36.76 -4.57 -10.62
N ASP A 45 37.64 -5.57 -10.56
CA ASP A 45 38.31 -6.01 -9.31
C ASP A 45 39.29 -4.95 -8.79
N SER A 46 39.72 -4.02 -9.66
CA SER A 46 40.55 -2.87 -9.29
C SER A 46 39.77 -1.73 -8.62
N ILE A 47 38.43 -1.69 -8.78
CA ILE A 47 37.60 -0.63 -8.21
C ILE A 47 37.41 -0.88 -6.71
N PRO A 48 37.65 0.10 -5.82
CA PRO A 48 37.34 -0.01 -4.40
C PRO A 48 35.86 -0.31 -4.08
N ASP A 49 35.61 -1.10 -3.03
CA ASP A 49 34.26 -1.53 -2.63
C ASP A 49 33.33 -0.36 -2.26
N ASP A 50 33.86 0.71 -1.69
CA ASP A 50 33.12 1.93 -1.34
C ASP A 50 32.58 2.65 -2.58
N LEU A 51 33.37 2.73 -3.66
CA LEU A 51 32.91 3.26 -4.94
C LEU A 51 31.83 2.38 -5.56
N VAL A 52 31.99 1.06 -5.50
CA VAL A 52 30.99 0.10 -6.00
C VAL A 52 29.69 0.23 -5.19
N VAL A 53 29.76 0.33 -3.86
CA VAL A 53 28.59 0.55 -3.00
C VAL A 53 27.91 1.87 -3.33
N SER A 54 28.67 2.95 -3.56
CA SER A 54 28.12 4.25 -3.98
C SER A 54 27.35 4.16 -5.31
N ILE A 55 27.92 3.47 -6.30
CA ILE A 55 27.27 3.20 -7.59
C ILE A 55 25.99 2.38 -7.38
N LEU A 56 26.04 1.33 -6.57
CA LEU A 56 24.89 0.48 -6.27
C LEU A 56 23.80 1.23 -5.51
N CYS A 57 24.14 2.14 -4.60
CA CYS A 57 23.18 3.03 -3.95
C CYS A 57 22.50 3.94 -4.95
N LYS A 58 23.27 4.53 -5.88
CA LYS A 58 22.70 5.38 -6.93
C LYS A 58 21.74 4.56 -7.80
N LEU A 59 22.18 3.39 -8.28
CA LEU A 59 21.36 2.44 -9.03
C LEU A 59 20.07 2.11 -8.26
N ALA A 60 20.17 1.64 -7.02
CA ALA A 60 19.04 1.28 -6.16
C ALA A 60 18.01 2.42 -6.03
N SER A 61 18.48 3.67 -5.92
CA SER A 61 17.63 4.86 -5.79
C SER A 61 17.00 5.32 -7.10
N THR A 62 17.61 5.03 -8.26
CA THR A 62 17.14 5.48 -9.58
C THR A 62 16.55 4.39 -10.46
N SER A 63 16.62 3.12 -10.04
CA SER A 63 16.04 1.99 -10.78
C SER A 63 14.56 2.21 -11.07
N ARG A 64 14.16 1.91 -12.30
CA ARG A 64 12.79 2.07 -12.82
C ARG A 64 11.98 0.79 -12.67
N CYS A 65 12.64 -0.34 -12.44
CA CYS A 65 12.00 -1.60 -12.09
C CYS A 65 12.94 -2.48 -11.24
N PRO A 66 12.45 -3.57 -10.62
CA PRO A 66 13.29 -4.47 -9.83
C PRO A 66 14.40 -5.14 -10.65
N ALA A 67 14.17 -5.38 -11.94
CA ALA A 67 15.14 -6.05 -12.81
C ALA A 67 16.42 -5.22 -12.99
N ASP A 68 16.33 -3.87 -13.03
CA ASP A 68 17.50 -2.99 -13.20
C ASP A 68 18.54 -3.24 -12.08
N PHE A 69 18.07 -3.38 -10.85
CA PHE A 69 18.92 -3.60 -9.68
C PHE A 69 19.34 -5.07 -9.54
N ILE A 70 18.40 -6.00 -9.72
CA ILE A 70 18.64 -7.44 -9.54
C ILE A 70 19.61 -7.96 -10.60
N SER A 71 19.50 -7.52 -11.85
CA SER A 71 20.37 -7.99 -12.94
C SER A 71 21.84 -7.66 -12.65
N VAL A 72 22.12 -6.41 -12.22
CA VAL A 72 23.46 -5.99 -11.81
C VAL A 72 23.94 -6.81 -10.61
N SER A 73 23.08 -7.01 -9.62
CA SER A 73 23.39 -7.79 -8.42
C SER A 73 23.67 -9.28 -8.70
N MET A 74 23.26 -9.80 -9.87
CA MET A 74 23.44 -11.20 -10.27
C MET A 74 24.63 -11.44 -11.20
N THR A 75 25.31 -10.37 -11.65
CA THR A 75 26.45 -10.49 -12.57
C THR A 75 27.64 -11.23 -11.97
N CYS A 76 28.01 -10.94 -10.71
CA CYS A 76 29.11 -11.62 -10.03
C CYS A 76 28.90 -11.67 -8.51
N LYS A 77 29.66 -12.56 -7.84
CA LYS A 77 29.59 -12.75 -6.38
C LYS A 77 29.88 -11.46 -5.62
N ARG A 78 30.89 -10.70 -6.05
CA ARG A 78 31.29 -9.44 -5.40
C ARG A 78 30.16 -8.40 -5.45
N LEU A 79 29.59 -8.16 -6.62
CA LEU A 79 28.45 -7.25 -6.77
C LEU A 79 27.22 -7.74 -6.00
N ASN A 80 26.96 -9.04 -5.95
CA ASN A 80 25.89 -9.59 -5.14
C ASN A 80 26.09 -9.30 -3.64
N THR A 81 27.29 -9.53 -3.12
CA THR A 81 27.62 -9.29 -1.72
C THR A 81 27.46 -7.82 -1.38
N LEU A 82 28.01 -6.91 -2.19
CA LEU A 82 27.92 -5.46 -1.96
C LEU A 82 26.51 -4.92 -2.14
N ALA A 83 25.75 -5.39 -3.14
CA ALA A 83 24.38 -4.95 -3.38
C ALA A 83 23.41 -5.35 -2.27
N THR A 84 23.71 -6.44 -1.57
CA THR A 84 22.86 -6.92 -0.48
C THR A 84 23.29 -6.44 0.90
N CYS A 85 24.24 -5.51 0.97
CA CYS A 85 24.59 -4.85 2.23
C CYS A 85 23.43 -3.94 2.71
N PRO A 86 23.26 -3.76 4.03
CA PRO A 86 22.16 -2.96 4.57
C PRO A 86 22.12 -1.52 4.02
N TYR A 87 23.28 -0.91 3.78
CA TYR A 87 23.35 0.46 3.27
C TYR A 87 22.71 0.60 1.87
N VAL A 88 23.05 -0.29 0.92
CA VAL A 88 22.44 -0.28 -0.42
C VAL A 88 20.94 -0.59 -0.35
N LEU A 89 20.56 -1.62 0.40
CA LEU A 89 19.16 -2.02 0.52
C LEU A 89 18.28 -0.92 1.14
N SER A 90 18.81 -0.12 2.08
CA SER A 90 18.11 1.01 2.67
C SER A 90 17.76 2.11 1.64
N ARG A 91 18.49 2.18 0.52
CA ARG A 91 18.36 3.20 -0.54
C ARG A 91 17.45 2.78 -1.70
N LEU A 92 16.88 1.58 -1.65
CA LEU A 92 16.00 1.08 -2.71
C LEU A 92 14.81 2.01 -2.93
N SER A 93 14.61 2.38 -4.20
CA SER A 93 13.46 3.16 -4.64
C SER A 93 12.18 2.34 -4.61
N ARG A 94 11.03 3.02 -4.55
CA ARG A 94 9.70 2.40 -4.71
C ARG A 94 9.59 1.53 -5.97
N LYS A 95 10.25 1.92 -7.07
CA LYS A 95 10.22 1.19 -8.34
C LYS A 95 11.19 0.00 -8.35
N ALA A 96 12.30 0.08 -7.62
CA ALA A 96 13.24 -1.03 -7.44
C ALA A 96 12.64 -2.20 -6.65
N ILE A 97 11.64 -1.95 -5.79
CA ILE A 97 10.97 -2.99 -4.99
C ILE A 97 9.54 -3.30 -5.47
N ALA A 98 9.15 -2.79 -6.65
CA ALA A 98 7.82 -2.97 -7.24
C ALA A 98 7.62 -4.40 -7.78
N ILE A 99 7.48 -5.36 -6.86
CA ILE A 99 7.21 -6.77 -7.19
C ILE A 99 5.73 -6.90 -7.57
N LYS A 100 5.42 -7.62 -8.64
CA LYS A 100 4.05 -7.95 -9.05
C LYS A 100 3.52 -9.16 -8.29
N ALA A 101 2.22 -9.25 -8.05
CA ALA A 101 1.62 -10.37 -7.31
C ALA A 101 1.88 -11.74 -7.96
N GLN A 102 1.84 -11.82 -9.30
CA GLN A 102 2.18 -13.04 -10.05
C GLN A 102 3.62 -13.54 -9.83
N ASN A 103 4.54 -12.64 -9.44
CA ASN A 103 5.96 -12.95 -9.19
C ASN A 103 6.25 -13.12 -7.70
N TRP A 104 5.21 -13.17 -6.85
CA TRP A 104 5.37 -13.36 -5.42
C TRP A 104 5.91 -14.76 -5.14
N SER A 105 7.06 -14.82 -4.45
CA SER A 105 7.79 -16.05 -4.13
C SER A 105 8.49 -15.88 -2.78
N GLU A 106 8.97 -16.98 -2.20
CA GLU A 106 9.75 -16.94 -0.96
C GLU A 106 11.01 -16.07 -1.11
N SER A 107 11.65 -16.08 -2.27
CA SER A 107 12.79 -15.22 -2.58
C SER A 107 12.41 -13.73 -2.62
N ALA A 108 11.27 -13.39 -3.23
CA ALA A 108 10.73 -12.03 -3.26
C ALA A 108 10.39 -11.53 -1.84
N HIS A 109 9.72 -12.37 -1.03
CA HIS A 109 9.43 -12.07 0.37
C HIS A 109 10.71 -11.84 1.18
N ARG A 110 11.71 -12.72 1.03
CA ARG A 110 13.01 -12.60 1.72
C ARG A 110 13.74 -11.32 1.31
N PHE A 111 13.70 -10.96 0.03
CA PHE A 111 14.31 -9.72 -0.47
C PHE A 111 13.65 -8.48 0.16
N LEU A 112 12.32 -8.39 0.15
CA LEU A 112 11.60 -7.30 0.80
C LEU A 112 11.86 -7.26 2.31
N LYS A 113 11.87 -8.42 2.97
CA LYS A 113 12.16 -8.53 4.40
C LYS A 113 13.56 -7.99 4.72
N ARG A 114 14.59 -8.45 4.01
CA ARG A 114 15.97 -7.95 4.18
C ARG A 114 16.05 -6.45 3.96
N SER A 115 15.33 -5.91 2.98
CA SER A 115 15.30 -4.48 2.68
C SER A 115 14.62 -3.67 3.80
N ALA A 116 13.53 -4.19 4.37
CA ALA A 116 12.84 -3.60 5.51
C ALA A 116 13.68 -3.66 6.80
N ASP A 117 14.38 -4.77 7.01
CA ASP A 117 15.32 -4.96 8.13
C ASP A 117 16.50 -3.99 8.03
N ALA A 118 16.99 -3.75 6.79
CA ALA A 118 18.01 -2.75 6.47
C ALA A 118 17.53 -1.29 6.59
N GLY A 119 16.24 -1.06 6.84
CA GLY A 119 15.69 0.29 7.09
C GLY A 119 15.11 0.99 5.86
N SER A 120 14.92 0.30 4.72
CA SER A 120 14.19 0.89 3.59
C SER A 120 12.73 1.15 3.98
N LEU A 121 12.34 2.43 4.00
CA LEU A 121 10.98 2.86 4.35
C LEU A 121 9.94 2.32 3.35
N GLU A 122 10.30 2.33 2.07
CA GLU A 122 9.48 1.79 0.98
C GLU A 122 9.27 0.27 1.13
N ALA A 123 10.31 -0.46 1.54
CA ALA A 123 10.20 -1.90 1.80
C ALA A 123 9.38 -2.18 3.06
N CYS A 124 9.57 -1.41 4.14
CA CYS A 124 8.73 -1.49 5.33
C CYS A 124 7.25 -1.25 5.00
N TYR A 125 6.95 -0.21 4.22
CA TYR A 125 5.59 0.09 3.79
C TYR A 125 5.01 -1.01 2.90
N THR A 126 5.72 -1.42 1.86
CA THR A 126 5.25 -2.43 0.89
C THR A 126 5.04 -3.79 1.57
N LEU A 127 6.02 -4.28 2.33
CA LEU A 127 5.88 -5.54 3.06
C LEU A 127 4.79 -5.43 4.14
N GLY A 128 4.65 -4.26 4.77
CA GLY A 128 3.60 -3.97 5.75
C GLY A 128 2.21 -4.11 5.14
N MET A 129 1.97 -3.49 3.99
CA MET A 129 0.72 -3.59 3.23
C MET A 129 0.40 -5.04 2.84
N ILE A 130 1.39 -5.77 2.31
CA ILE A 130 1.24 -7.18 1.92
C ILE A 130 0.89 -8.05 3.14
N ARG A 131 1.63 -7.90 4.25
CA ARG A 131 1.36 -8.68 5.46
C ARG A 131 0.01 -8.37 6.06
N PHE A 132 -0.40 -7.10 6.04
CA PHE A 132 -1.66 -6.64 6.60
C PHE A 132 -2.86 -7.18 5.82
N TYR A 133 -2.87 -6.99 4.49
CA TYR A 133 -4.04 -7.30 3.66
C TYR A 133 -4.00 -8.69 3.01
N CYS A 134 -2.83 -9.18 2.57
CA CYS A 134 -2.73 -10.41 1.79
C CYS A 134 -2.40 -11.65 2.64
N LEU A 135 -1.55 -11.50 3.65
CA LEU A 135 -1.04 -12.63 4.46
C LEU A 135 -1.71 -12.76 5.83
N GLN A 136 -2.76 -11.98 6.09
CA GLN A 136 -3.54 -11.98 7.34
C GLN A 136 -2.70 -11.75 8.61
N ASN A 137 -1.49 -11.20 8.49
CA ASN A 137 -0.61 -10.88 9.61
C ASN A 137 -0.68 -9.38 9.92
N ARG A 138 -1.85 -8.97 10.43
CA ARG A 138 -2.23 -7.57 10.63
C ARG A 138 -1.33 -6.85 11.63
N GLY A 139 -1.07 -7.45 12.79
CA GLY A 139 -0.22 -6.85 13.82
C GLY A 139 1.18 -6.55 13.30
N ASN A 140 1.80 -7.51 12.60
CA ASN A 140 3.11 -7.28 12.02
C ASN A 140 3.07 -6.30 10.83
N GLY A 141 2.04 -6.37 9.98
CA GLY A 141 1.85 -5.45 8.87
C GLY A 141 1.72 -3.99 9.33
N ALA A 142 0.90 -3.75 10.35
CA ALA A 142 0.73 -2.45 10.98
C ALA A 142 2.02 -1.95 11.64
N SER A 143 2.77 -2.83 12.31
CA SER A 143 4.08 -2.49 12.90
C SER A 143 5.11 -2.06 11.85
N LEU A 144 5.18 -2.74 10.71
CA LEU A 144 6.08 -2.35 9.61
C LEU A 144 5.67 -1.01 8.98
N MET A 145 4.37 -0.78 8.77
CA MET A 145 3.88 0.52 8.31
C MET A 145 4.16 1.62 9.34
N ALA A 146 4.03 1.34 10.64
CA ALA A 146 4.35 2.28 11.72
C ALA A 146 5.85 2.63 11.73
N LYS A 147 6.74 1.65 11.51
CA LYS A 147 8.19 1.89 11.36
C LYS A 147 8.48 2.87 10.21
N ALA A 148 7.81 2.72 9.07
CA ALA A 148 7.93 3.66 7.96
C ALA A 148 7.33 5.04 8.32
N ALA A 149 6.16 5.07 8.95
CA ALA A 149 5.44 6.28 9.32
C ALA A 149 6.18 7.15 10.36
N ILE A 150 6.85 6.53 11.34
CA ILE A 150 7.68 7.23 12.33
C ILE A 150 8.77 8.05 11.62
N ASN A 151 9.35 7.48 10.56
CA ASN A 151 10.36 8.11 9.71
C ASN A 151 9.75 8.94 8.56
N SER A 152 8.53 9.48 8.76
CA SER A 152 7.88 10.41 7.84
C SER A 152 7.61 9.84 6.43
N HIS A 153 7.34 8.54 6.32
CA HIS A 153 6.87 7.94 5.09
C HIS A 153 5.37 8.25 4.86
N ALA A 154 5.07 9.21 4.00
CA ALA A 154 3.72 9.75 3.82
C ALA A 154 2.67 8.70 3.38
N PRO A 155 2.95 7.77 2.43
CA PRO A 155 2.00 6.69 2.09
C PRO A 155 1.69 5.75 3.26
N ALA A 156 2.66 5.52 4.15
CA ALA A 156 2.45 4.67 5.33
C ALA A 156 1.58 5.37 6.37
N LEU A 157 1.83 6.66 6.63
CA LEU A 157 0.98 7.50 7.48
C LEU A 157 -0.47 7.50 6.97
N TYR A 158 -0.68 7.70 5.67
CA TYR A 158 -2.01 7.68 5.07
C TYR A 158 -2.69 6.32 5.19
N SER A 159 -1.95 5.23 4.99
CA SER A 159 -2.48 3.88 5.11
C SER A 159 -2.92 3.56 6.54
N LEU A 160 -2.11 3.95 7.53
CA LEU A 160 -2.48 3.84 8.94
C LEU A 160 -3.69 4.73 9.28
N ALA A 161 -3.80 5.94 8.69
CA ALA A 161 -4.97 6.80 8.89
C ALA A 161 -6.27 6.10 8.42
N VAL A 162 -6.25 5.47 7.25
CA VAL A 162 -7.41 4.72 6.73
C VAL A 162 -7.74 3.52 7.62
N ILE A 163 -6.73 2.81 8.15
CA ILE A 163 -6.95 1.72 9.10
C ILE A 163 -7.66 2.23 10.37
N GLN A 164 -7.27 3.41 10.88
CA GLN A 164 -7.91 4.03 12.04
C GLN A 164 -9.34 4.50 11.74
N PHE A 165 -9.60 5.08 10.56
CA PHE A 165 -10.94 5.50 10.17
C PHE A 165 -11.92 4.33 10.03
N ASN A 166 -11.43 3.19 9.55
CA ASN A 166 -12.24 2.01 9.31
C ASN A 166 -12.26 1.05 10.52
N GLY A 167 -11.31 1.19 11.45
CA GLY A 167 -11.14 0.28 12.58
C GLY A 167 -10.63 -1.10 12.17
N SER A 168 -9.79 -1.19 11.13
CA SER A 168 -9.35 -2.46 10.53
C SER A 168 -8.27 -3.21 11.32
N GLY A 169 -7.89 -2.75 12.52
CA GLY A 169 -6.74 -3.23 13.29
C GLY A 169 -6.84 -4.65 13.86
N GLY A 170 -8.05 -5.23 13.93
CA GLY A 170 -8.30 -6.57 14.50
C GLY A 170 -9.41 -6.62 15.55
N SER A 171 -9.59 -5.59 16.38
CA SER A 171 -10.66 -5.43 17.38
C SER A 171 -11.75 -4.43 16.97
N LYS A 172 -12.97 -4.59 17.52
CA LYS A 172 -14.10 -3.67 17.26
C LYS A 172 -13.85 -2.24 17.75
N ASN A 173 -12.92 -2.06 18.70
CA ASN A 173 -12.59 -0.76 19.29
C ASN A 173 -11.43 -0.04 18.59
N ASP A 174 -10.92 -0.58 17.47
CA ASP A 174 -9.76 -0.01 16.77
C ASP A 174 -10.10 1.23 15.94
N LYS A 175 -11.38 1.62 15.88
CA LYS A 175 -11.80 2.81 15.15
C LYS A 175 -11.53 4.05 15.98
N ASP A 176 -10.46 4.77 15.65
CA ASP A 176 -10.12 6.05 16.27
C ASP A 176 -10.05 7.15 15.19
N LEU A 177 -11.12 7.94 15.11
CA LEU A 177 -11.20 9.01 14.12
C LEU A 177 -10.20 10.13 14.38
N ARG A 178 -9.90 10.43 15.64
CA ARG A 178 -8.96 11.51 15.99
C ARG A 178 -7.54 11.11 15.62
N ALA A 179 -7.15 9.87 15.94
CA ALA A 179 -5.87 9.32 15.50
C ALA A 179 -5.78 9.26 13.97
N GLY A 180 -6.87 8.85 13.30
CA GLY A 180 -6.98 8.87 11.85
C GLY A 180 -6.72 10.25 11.25
N VAL A 181 -7.38 11.29 11.75
CA VAL A 181 -7.16 12.67 11.28
C VAL A 181 -5.74 13.15 11.58
N ALA A 182 -5.17 12.85 12.75
CA ALA A 182 -3.80 13.25 13.08
C ALA A 182 -2.76 12.64 12.11
N LEU A 183 -2.89 11.33 11.82
CA LEU A 183 -2.05 10.65 10.83
C LEU A 183 -2.23 11.22 9.42
N CYS A 184 -3.48 11.50 9.06
CA CYS A 184 -3.85 12.09 7.78
C CYS A 184 -3.25 13.49 7.59
N ALA A 185 -3.35 14.34 8.62
CA ALA A 185 -2.75 15.67 8.64
C ALA A 185 -1.22 15.62 8.50
N ARG A 186 -0.56 14.68 9.19
CA ARG A 186 0.89 14.49 9.05
C ARG A 186 1.27 14.03 7.64
N ALA A 187 0.51 13.11 7.03
CA ALA A 187 0.74 12.70 5.65
C ALA A 187 0.51 13.85 4.65
N ALA A 188 -0.53 14.66 4.86
CA ALA A 188 -0.86 15.83 4.03
C ALA A 188 0.24 16.91 4.09
N PHE A 189 0.79 17.14 5.29
CA PHE A 189 1.93 18.04 5.51
C PHE A 189 3.16 17.58 4.71
N LEU A 190 3.41 16.27 4.65
CA LEU A 190 4.48 15.66 3.87
C LEU A 190 4.17 15.58 2.36
N GLY A 191 3.09 16.20 1.89
CA GLY A 191 2.74 16.30 0.48
C GLY A 191 1.87 15.17 -0.07
N HIS A 192 1.35 14.26 0.77
CA HIS A 192 0.46 13.19 0.30
C HIS A 192 -0.91 13.74 -0.11
N VAL A 193 -1.17 13.77 -1.42
CA VAL A 193 -2.37 14.40 -2.00
C VAL A 193 -3.68 13.76 -1.52
N ASP A 194 -3.75 12.44 -1.48
CA ASP A 194 -4.97 11.76 -1.00
C ASP A 194 -5.24 12.00 0.48
N ALA A 195 -4.18 12.21 1.27
CA ALA A 195 -4.33 12.53 2.69
C ALA A 195 -4.83 13.97 2.86
N LEU A 196 -4.34 14.90 2.06
CA LEU A 196 -4.84 16.27 2.05
C LEU A 196 -6.33 16.31 1.66
N ARG A 197 -6.74 15.48 0.69
CA ARG A 197 -8.13 15.34 0.28
C ARG A 197 -9.02 14.76 1.39
N GLU A 198 -8.58 13.68 2.02
CA GLU A 198 -9.27 13.12 3.19
C GLU A 198 -9.43 14.15 4.30
N LEU A 199 -8.36 14.88 4.63
CA LEU A 199 -8.40 15.92 5.66
C LEU A 199 -9.41 17.02 5.33
N GLY A 200 -9.49 17.42 4.06
CA GLY A 200 -10.50 18.37 3.58
C GLY A 200 -11.93 17.87 3.83
N HIS A 201 -12.21 16.60 3.53
CA HIS A 201 -13.51 15.99 3.84
C HIS A 201 -13.76 15.86 5.35
N CYS A 202 -12.75 15.50 6.14
CA CYS A 202 -12.88 15.41 7.59
C CYS A 202 -13.31 16.75 8.20
N LEU A 203 -12.74 17.86 7.75
CA LEU A 203 -13.11 19.21 8.19
C LEU A 203 -14.51 19.62 7.72
N GLN A 204 -14.91 19.29 6.49
CA GLN A 204 -16.25 19.61 6.00
C GLN A 204 -17.36 18.89 6.75
N ASP A 205 -17.13 17.61 7.05
CA ASP A 205 -18.12 16.72 7.66
C ASP A 205 -18.06 16.75 9.21
N GLY A 206 -17.00 17.32 9.80
CA GLY A 206 -16.75 17.20 11.24
C GLY A 206 -16.34 15.78 11.66
N TYR A 207 -15.71 15.03 10.76
CA TYR A 207 -15.37 13.62 10.95
C TYR A 207 -14.04 13.46 11.68
N GLY A 208 -14.09 13.20 12.99
CA GLY A 208 -12.90 13.07 13.84
C GLY A 208 -12.25 14.39 14.26
N VAL A 209 -12.75 15.53 13.76
CA VAL A 209 -12.31 16.89 14.09
C VAL A 209 -13.50 17.85 14.10
N PRO A 210 -13.39 19.03 14.77
CA PRO A 210 -14.41 20.06 14.67
C PRO A 210 -14.68 20.46 13.22
N ARG A 211 -15.95 20.65 12.90
CA ARG A 211 -16.39 21.02 11.54
C ARG A 211 -15.88 22.42 11.19
N ASN A 212 -15.14 22.52 10.09
CA ASN A 212 -14.71 23.79 9.48
C ASN A 212 -14.83 23.67 7.95
N VAL A 213 -15.99 24.06 7.44
CA VAL A 213 -16.31 23.94 6.01
C VAL A 213 -15.38 24.79 5.14
N SER A 214 -15.04 26.00 5.59
CA SER A 214 -14.20 26.93 4.84
C SER A 214 -12.80 26.36 4.60
N GLU A 215 -12.16 25.86 5.65
CA GLU A 215 -10.84 25.26 5.56
C GLU A 215 -10.86 23.91 4.86
N GLY A 216 -11.89 23.11 5.08
CA GLY A 216 -12.08 21.85 4.36
C GLY A 216 -12.16 22.07 2.85
N ARG A 217 -12.93 23.06 2.38
CA ARG A 217 -12.98 23.45 0.96
C ARG A 217 -11.60 23.90 0.44
N ARG A 218 -10.88 24.71 1.21
CA ARG A 218 -9.52 25.16 0.87
C ARG A 218 -8.58 23.99 0.64
N PHE A 219 -8.60 22.98 1.51
CA PHE A 219 -7.76 21.77 1.35
C PHE A 219 -8.15 20.92 0.15
N LEU A 220 -9.44 20.79 -0.18
CA LEU A 220 -9.85 20.08 -1.40
C LEU A 220 -9.35 20.77 -2.67
N VAL A 221 -9.45 22.10 -2.75
CA VAL A 221 -8.89 22.88 -3.87
C VAL A 221 -7.38 22.70 -3.95
N GLN A 222 -6.68 22.77 -2.81
CA GLN A 222 -5.25 22.55 -2.75
C GLN A 222 -4.83 21.14 -3.16
N ALA A 223 -5.59 20.10 -2.80
CA ALA A 223 -5.35 18.74 -3.23
C ALA A 223 -5.45 18.59 -4.75
N ASN A 224 -6.49 19.18 -5.36
CA ASN A 224 -6.66 19.18 -6.82
C ASN A 224 -5.52 19.94 -7.52
N ALA A 225 -5.08 21.09 -6.99
CA ALA A 225 -3.97 21.85 -7.54
C ALA A 225 -2.64 21.07 -7.48
N ARG A 226 -2.36 20.39 -6.35
CA ARG A 226 -1.16 19.54 -6.20
C ARG A 226 -1.20 18.32 -7.12
N GLU A 227 -2.37 17.72 -7.31
CA GLU A 227 -2.57 16.62 -8.25
C GLU A 227 -2.23 17.06 -9.68
N LEU A 228 -2.81 18.19 -10.13
CA LEU A 228 -2.55 18.75 -11.45
C LEU A 228 -1.05 19.08 -11.65
N ALA A 229 -0.44 19.74 -10.66
CA ALA A 229 0.99 20.08 -10.72
C ALA A 229 1.89 18.84 -10.81
N ALA A 230 1.55 17.75 -10.10
CA ALA A 230 2.29 16.50 -10.16
C ALA A 230 2.23 15.85 -11.55
N VAL A 231 1.06 15.89 -12.20
CA VAL A 231 0.92 15.34 -13.56
C VAL A 231 1.67 16.18 -14.58
N LEU A 232 1.56 17.52 -14.52
CA LEU A 232 2.29 18.41 -15.42
C LEU A 232 3.82 18.29 -15.26
N SER A 233 4.30 18.17 -14.02
CA SER A 233 5.74 18.00 -13.75
C SER A 233 6.30 16.65 -14.22
N SER A 234 5.44 15.62 -14.29
CA SER A 234 5.80 14.30 -14.80
C SER A 234 5.81 14.23 -16.33
N GLY A 235 5.25 15.25 -17.00
CA GLY A 235 5.12 15.34 -18.45
C GLY A 235 5.75 16.60 -19.01
N ILE A 236 7.07 16.62 -19.20
CA ILE A 236 7.71 17.59 -20.13
C ILE A 236 7.36 17.25 -21.60
N GLU A 237 6.68 16.13 -21.86
CA GLU A 237 5.98 15.86 -23.13
C GLU A 237 4.51 16.34 -23.17
N ALA A 238 4.00 16.99 -22.09
CA ALA A 238 2.59 17.40 -21.99
C ALA A 238 2.20 18.57 -22.91
N CYS A 239 3.15 19.31 -23.48
CA CYS A 239 2.83 20.34 -24.48
C CYS A 239 2.31 19.75 -25.80
N SER A 240 2.52 18.47 -26.07
CA SER A 240 1.90 17.79 -27.22
C SER A 240 0.42 17.46 -26.95
N TRP A 241 0.06 17.13 -25.70
CA TRP A 241 -1.29 16.70 -25.30
C TRP A 241 -2.28 17.84 -25.03
N LEU A 242 -1.79 19.08 -24.90
CA LEU A 242 -2.64 20.29 -24.88
C LEU A 242 -3.15 20.66 -26.28
N THR A 243 -2.67 19.98 -27.32
CA THR A 243 -3.11 20.14 -28.71
C THR A 243 -3.56 18.80 -29.27
N LEU A 244 -4.80 18.77 -29.77
CA LEU A 244 -5.42 17.69 -30.54
C LEU A 244 -6.18 16.63 -29.73
N SER A 245 -7.50 16.70 -29.88
CA SER A 245 -8.49 15.66 -29.63
C SER A 245 -8.06 14.31 -30.20
N GLN A 246 -7.57 13.41 -29.35
CA GLN A 246 -7.52 11.97 -29.62
C GLN A 246 -8.49 11.22 -28.69
N PRO A 247 -9.22 10.22 -29.22
CA PRO A 247 -10.17 9.44 -28.46
C PRO A 247 -9.48 8.30 -27.67
N GLN A 248 -10.04 7.96 -26.52
CA GLN A 248 -9.78 6.73 -25.75
C GLN A 248 -8.41 6.61 -25.06
N THR A 249 -8.07 7.54 -24.17
CA THR A 249 -7.28 7.17 -22.97
C THR A 249 -8.04 7.66 -21.73
N HIS A 250 -8.23 6.78 -20.76
CA HIS A 250 -8.99 7.05 -19.52
C HIS A 250 -8.27 8.13 -18.68
N GLY A 251 -8.52 9.39 -19.02
CA GLY A 251 -7.99 10.57 -18.34
C GLY A 251 -8.82 11.00 -17.13
N CYS A 252 -8.21 11.81 -16.28
CA CYS A 252 -8.83 12.47 -15.14
C CYS A 252 -9.66 13.68 -15.62
N PRO A 253 -10.98 13.71 -15.34
CA PRO A 253 -11.85 14.80 -15.79
C PRO A 253 -11.74 16.09 -14.97
N LEU A 254 -10.68 16.27 -14.18
CA LEU A 254 -10.50 17.51 -13.42
C LEU A 254 -10.52 18.76 -14.31
N LEU A 255 -10.13 18.60 -15.59
CA LEU A 255 -10.22 19.61 -16.63
C LEU A 255 -10.91 19.09 -17.92
N SER A 256 -11.58 17.93 -17.89
CA SER A 256 -12.25 17.41 -19.10
C SER A 256 -13.32 18.36 -19.60
N ASP A 257 -14.00 19.03 -18.66
CA ASP A 257 -15.03 20.04 -18.96
C ASP A 257 -14.43 21.25 -19.71
N PHE A 258 -13.09 21.42 -19.64
CA PHE A 258 -12.31 22.41 -20.37
C PHE A 258 -11.48 21.81 -21.51
N GLY A 259 -11.78 20.58 -21.94
CA GLY A 259 -11.09 19.90 -23.05
C GLY A 259 -9.67 19.41 -22.74
N CYS A 260 -9.23 19.45 -21.48
CA CYS A 260 -7.89 19.02 -21.08
C CYS A 260 -7.96 17.69 -20.32
N ASN A 261 -7.48 16.60 -20.94
CA ASN A 261 -7.39 15.30 -20.27
C ASN A 261 -6.04 15.15 -19.57
N VAL A 262 -6.07 15.06 -18.24
CA VAL A 262 -4.88 14.86 -17.41
C VAL A 262 -4.74 13.36 -17.13
N PRO A 263 -3.59 12.72 -17.39
CA PRO A 263 -3.40 11.30 -17.06
C PRO A 263 -3.76 10.96 -15.61
N ALA A 264 -4.33 9.77 -15.38
CA ALA A 264 -4.58 9.29 -14.03
C ALA A 264 -3.26 9.19 -13.24
N PRO A 265 -3.24 9.58 -11.95
CA PRO A 265 -2.04 9.47 -11.12
C PRO A 265 -1.47 8.04 -11.08
N GLU A 266 -0.14 7.90 -11.14
CA GLU A 266 0.53 6.59 -11.04
C GLU A 266 0.24 5.97 -9.65
N THR A 267 -0.38 4.80 -9.65
CA THR A 267 -0.73 4.09 -8.41
C THR A 267 0.52 3.61 -7.68
N HIS A 268 0.45 3.57 -6.35
CA HIS A 268 1.56 3.04 -5.56
C HIS A 268 1.78 1.55 -5.86
N PRO A 269 3.03 1.07 -6.07
CA PRO A 269 3.31 -0.34 -6.34
C PRO A 269 2.66 -1.32 -5.34
N ALA A 270 2.68 -0.97 -4.05
CA ALA A 270 1.98 -1.73 -3.01
C ALA A 270 0.46 -1.89 -3.28
N ASN A 271 -0.25 -0.83 -3.69
CA ASN A 271 -1.68 -0.90 -3.99
C ASN A 271 -1.94 -1.73 -5.25
N ARG A 272 -1.09 -1.58 -6.27
CA ARG A 272 -1.13 -2.41 -7.48
C ARG A 272 -0.93 -3.89 -7.14
N PHE A 273 0.02 -4.20 -6.26
CA PHE A 273 0.21 -5.55 -5.76
C PHE A 273 -1.06 -6.10 -5.10
N LEU A 274 -1.74 -5.31 -4.26
CA LEU A 274 -2.99 -5.75 -3.62
C LEU A 274 -4.07 -6.06 -4.66
N ALA A 275 -4.27 -5.16 -5.64
CA ALA A 275 -5.24 -5.36 -6.71
C ALA A 275 -4.95 -6.64 -7.50
N ASP A 276 -3.69 -6.81 -7.96
CA ASP A 276 -3.25 -7.99 -8.70
C ASP A 276 -3.39 -9.27 -7.85
N TRP A 277 -3.10 -9.20 -6.54
CA TRP A 277 -3.14 -10.34 -5.63
C TRP A 277 -4.53 -10.95 -5.50
N PHE A 278 -5.55 -10.11 -5.34
CA PHE A 278 -6.94 -10.57 -5.23
C PHE A 278 -7.54 -10.92 -6.60
N ALA A 279 -7.15 -10.22 -7.66
CA ALA A 279 -7.57 -10.56 -9.03
C ALA A 279 -7.12 -11.98 -9.44
N LEU A 280 -5.86 -12.36 -9.14
CA LEU A 280 -5.31 -13.68 -9.51
C LEU A 280 -5.97 -14.86 -8.79
N ARG A 281 -6.66 -14.65 -7.67
CA ARG A 281 -7.19 -15.72 -6.80
C ARG A 281 -8.67 -16.04 -7.02
N GLY A 282 -9.29 -15.54 -8.11
CA GLY A 282 -10.61 -16.01 -8.55
C GLY A 282 -11.78 -15.05 -8.34
N GLY A 283 -11.55 -13.73 -8.37
CA GLY A 283 -12.59 -12.70 -8.57
C GLY A 283 -12.98 -11.94 -7.32
N ASP A 284 -13.01 -10.59 -7.43
CA ASP A 284 -13.57 -9.46 -6.63
C ASP A 284 -13.83 -9.57 -5.10
N SER A 285 -13.53 -10.70 -4.48
CA SER A 285 -13.97 -11.08 -3.16
C SER A 285 -12.79 -11.65 -2.36
N PRO A 286 -12.26 -10.91 -1.38
CA PRO A 286 -11.18 -11.35 -0.50
C PRO A 286 -11.61 -12.41 0.54
N GLY A 287 -12.84 -12.94 0.44
CA GLY A 287 -13.42 -13.95 1.33
C GLY A 287 -14.95 -13.81 1.39
N ASP A 288 -15.63 -14.76 2.06
CA ASP A 288 -17.10 -14.83 2.09
C ASP A 288 -17.77 -13.52 2.59
N GLY A 289 -18.36 -12.79 1.63
CA GLY A 289 -19.06 -11.52 1.85
C GLY A 289 -18.18 -10.28 2.06
N LEU A 290 -16.85 -10.38 1.91
CA LEU A 290 -15.95 -9.22 1.95
C LEU A 290 -15.81 -8.60 0.55
N ARG A 291 -15.56 -7.30 0.48
CA ARG A 291 -15.49 -6.57 -0.79
C ARG A 291 -14.14 -5.89 -1.00
N LEU A 292 -13.72 -5.73 -2.25
CA LEU A 292 -12.61 -4.83 -2.60
C LEU A 292 -13.10 -3.39 -2.74
N CYS A 293 -12.23 -2.42 -2.46
CA CYS A 293 -12.51 -1.02 -2.75
C CYS A 293 -12.75 -0.83 -4.26
N SER A 294 -13.85 -0.18 -4.63
CA SER A 294 -14.27 -0.01 -6.03
C SER A 294 -13.32 0.87 -6.86
N HIS A 295 -12.49 1.70 -6.21
CA HIS A 295 -11.40 2.38 -6.90
C HIS A 295 -10.36 1.36 -7.37
N GLY A 296 -10.31 1.08 -8.68
CA GLY A 296 -9.45 0.05 -9.26
C GLY A 296 -7.95 0.19 -8.97
N GLY A 297 -7.48 1.40 -8.66
CA GLY A 297 -6.08 1.65 -8.25
C GLY A 297 -5.76 1.38 -6.78
N CYS A 298 -6.76 1.04 -5.95
CA CYS A 298 -6.60 0.88 -4.50
C CYS A 298 -6.20 -0.55 -4.11
N GLY A 299 -6.96 -1.55 -4.58
CA GLY A 299 -6.75 -2.97 -4.25
C GLY A 299 -7.03 -3.37 -2.79
N ARG A 300 -7.45 -2.44 -1.91
CA ARG A 300 -7.68 -2.76 -0.49
C ARG A 300 -8.96 -3.61 -0.31
N PRO A 301 -8.87 -4.76 0.39
CA PRO A 301 -10.02 -5.52 0.80
C PRO A 301 -10.63 -5.00 2.11
N GLU A 302 -11.94 -5.18 2.27
CA GLU A 302 -12.57 -5.18 3.58
C GLU A 302 -11.94 -6.25 4.47
N ILE A 303 -11.77 -5.94 5.75
CA ILE A 303 -11.34 -6.89 6.77
C ILE A 303 -12.55 -7.40 7.55
N ARG A 304 -13.64 -6.63 7.58
CA ARG A 304 -14.95 -7.01 8.13
C ARG A 304 -16.06 -6.65 7.15
N LYS A 305 -17.15 -7.41 7.20
CA LYS A 305 -18.34 -7.13 6.38
C LYS A 305 -18.83 -5.70 6.66
N HIS A 306 -19.08 -4.94 5.59
CA HIS A 306 -19.64 -3.59 5.64
C HIS A 306 -18.76 -2.56 6.37
N GLU A 307 -17.45 -2.79 6.34
CA GLU A 307 -16.45 -1.84 6.83
C GLU A 307 -16.35 -0.62 5.92
N PHE A 308 -16.47 -0.81 4.61
CA PHE A 308 -16.33 0.26 3.64
C PHE A 308 -17.61 1.08 3.48
N ARG A 309 -17.43 2.36 3.22
CA ARG A 309 -18.54 3.29 2.96
C ARG A 309 -19.10 3.00 1.58
N ARG A 310 -20.43 2.93 1.45
CA ARG A 310 -21.10 2.80 0.16
C ARG A 310 -21.38 4.18 -0.45
N CYS A 311 -21.47 4.24 -1.77
CA CYS A 311 -22.00 5.43 -2.42
C CYS A 311 -23.43 5.68 -1.94
N SER A 312 -23.73 6.89 -1.48
CA SER A 312 -25.04 7.25 -0.95
C SER A 312 -26.13 7.33 -2.02
N VAL A 313 -25.76 7.41 -3.31
CA VAL A 313 -26.69 7.50 -4.43
C VAL A 313 -27.09 6.10 -4.89
N CYS A 314 -26.14 5.29 -5.37
CA CYS A 314 -26.46 3.97 -5.92
C CYS A 314 -26.45 2.83 -4.89
N GLY A 315 -25.71 2.97 -3.77
CA GLY A 315 -25.53 1.89 -2.80
C GLY A 315 -24.69 0.69 -3.27
N VAL A 316 -24.31 0.63 -4.56
CA VAL A 316 -23.62 -0.51 -5.18
C VAL A 316 -22.12 -0.52 -4.89
N VAL A 317 -21.43 0.59 -5.16
CA VAL A 317 -19.96 0.71 -5.01
C VAL A 317 -19.57 1.05 -3.56
N ASN A 318 -18.36 0.65 -3.18
CA ASN A 318 -17.83 0.81 -1.82
C ASN A 318 -16.38 1.28 -1.78
N TYR A 319 -16.07 2.15 -0.82
CA TYR A 319 -14.78 2.83 -0.73
C TYR A 319 -14.16 2.71 0.66
N CYS A 320 -12.85 2.42 0.69
CA CYS A 320 -12.07 2.41 1.93
C CYS A 320 -11.81 3.82 2.48
N SER A 321 -12.01 4.87 1.66
CA SER A 321 -11.69 6.26 1.97
C SER A 321 -12.49 7.21 1.05
N ARG A 322 -12.79 8.44 1.50
CA ARG A 322 -13.37 9.52 0.67
C ARG A 322 -12.47 9.91 -0.51
N ALA A 323 -11.15 9.80 -0.38
CA ALA A 323 -10.20 10.05 -1.45
C ALA A 323 -10.32 8.99 -2.55
N CYS A 324 -10.47 7.71 -2.18
CA CYS A 324 -10.80 6.67 -3.17
C CYS A 324 -12.15 6.91 -3.84
N GLN A 325 -13.17 7.32 -3.07
CA GLN A 325 -14.47 7.71 -3.63
C GLN A 325 -14.31 8.86 -4.63
N ALA A 326 -13.59 9.93 -4.27
CA ALA A 326 -13.39 11.08 -5.13
C ALA A 326 -12.59 10.75 -6.40
N LEU A 327 -11.57 9.90 -6.30
CA LEU A 327 -10.79 9.46 -7.47
C LEU A 327 -11.62 8.59 -8.41
N ASP A 328 -12.40 7.65 -7.89
CA ASP A 328 -13.26 6.79 -8.71
C ASP A 328 -14.44 7.57 -9.32
N TRP A 329 -15.02 8.51 -8.55
CA TRP A 329 -16.05 9.43 -9.03
C TRP A 329 -15.55 10.24 -10.23
N LYS A 330 -14.34 10.79 -10.14
CA LYS A 330 -13.68 11.46 -11.25
C LYS A 330 -13.52 10.48 -12.42
N LEU A 331 -12.87 9.34 -12.23
CA LEU A 331 -12.44 8.53 -13.38
C LEU A 331 -13.56 7.78 -14.12
N ARG A 332 -14.57 7.27 -13.41
CA ARG A 332 -15.59 6.40 -14.01
C ARG A 332 -16.97 6.52 -13.36
N HIS A 333 -17.04 6.44 -12.03
CA HIS A 333 -18.30 6.19 -11.35
C HIS A 333 -19.36 7.28 -11.58
N LYS A 334 -18.98 8.55 -11.80
CA LYS A 334 -19.94 9.64 -12.08
C LYS A 334 -20.87 9.34 -13.26
N MET A 335 -20.40 8.61 -14.27
CA MET A 335 -21.18 8.28 -15.46
C MET A 335 -22.13 7.10 -15.25
N ASP A 336 -21.78 6.19 -14.36
CA ASP A 336 -22.51 4.93 -14.12
C ASP A 336 -23.42 5.01 -12.88
N CYS A 337 -23.37 6.11 -12.12
CA CYS A 337 -24.07 6.22 -10.85
C CYS A 337 -25.55 6.56 -11.06
N ALA A 338 -26.44 5.59 -10.82
CA ALA A 338 -27.88 5.77 -10.76
C ALA A 338 -28.43 5.25 -9.42
N PRO A 339 -29.52 5.84 -8.88
CA PRO A 339 -30.23 5.26 -7.75
C PRO A 339 -30.61 3.80 -8.06
N ALA A 340 -30.38 2.89 -7.11
CA ALA A 340 -30.86 1.53 -7.28
C ALA A 340 -32.39 1.56 -7.37
N GLU A 341 -32.96 1.08 -8.48
CA GLU A 341 -34.40 0.81 -8.51
C GLU A 341 -34.71 -0.17 -7.38
N GLN A 342 -35.68 0.17 -6.52
CA GLN A 342 -36.14 -0.70 -5.45
C GLN A 342 -36.87 -1.89 -6.05
N GLY A 343 -36.11 -2.85 -6.57
CA GLY A 343 -36.54 -4.15 -7.03
C GLY A 343 -36.31 -5.19 -5.93
N ALA A 344 -37.39 -5.91 -5.60
CA ALA A 344 -37.49 -6.90 -4.53
C ALA A 344 -36.28 -7.85 -4.39
N ALA A 345 -35.57 -7.74 -3.27
CA ALA A 345 -34.86 -8.84 -2.64
C ALA A 345 -35.01 -8.65 -1.13
N GLY A 346 -35.90 -9.43 -0.53
CA GLY A 346 -36.10 -9.44 0.91
C GLY A 346 -34.88 -10.03 1.60
N ASP A 347 -34.33 -9.30 2.56
CA ASP A 347 -33.68 -9.88 3.72
C ASP A 347 -34.28 -9.19 4.93
N GLY A 348 -35.01 -9.98 5.73
CA GLY A 348 -35.75 -9.53 6.87
C GLY A 348 -34.89 -9.23 8.09
N GLU A 349 -35.57 -8.56 9.02
CA GLU A 349 -35.34 -8.48 10.47
C GLU A 349 -34.39 -7.40 11.00
N GLY A 350 -35.02 -6.46 11.71
CA GLY A 350 -34.36 -5.48 12.57
C GLY A 350 -35.22 -4.28 12.91
N ASN A 351 -36.51 -4.49 13.18
CA ASN A 351 -37.41 -3.44 13.65
C ASN A 351 -36.99 -2.99 15.05
N VAL A 352 -36.49 -1.77 15.21
CA VAL A 352 -36.40 -1.10 16.51
C VAL A 352 -37.29 0.13 16.44
N GLN A 353 -38.47 0.00 17.04
CA GLN A 353 -39.35 1.11 17.38
C GLN A 353 -38.58 2.07 18.31
N ILE A 354 -38.44 3.31 17.88
CA ILE A 354 -38.21 4.44 18.80
C ILE A 354 -39.48 5.28 18.70
N GLU A 355 -40.30 5.19 19.75
CA GLU A 355 -41.43 6.09 19.95
C GLU A 355 -40.90 7.53 20.06
N GLY A 356 -41.24 8.34 19.05
CA GLY A 356 -41.03 9.78 19.05
C GLY A 356 -42.25 10.46 19.64
N ASN A 357 -42.10 11.01 20.84
CA ASN A 357 -43.04 11.95 21.43
C ASN A 357 -43.00 13.24 20.60
N VAL A 358 -44.15 13.65 20.06
CA VAL A 358 -44.32 14.82 19.20
C VAL A 358 -44.67 16.02 20.06
N ASP A 359 -43.86 17.07 20.00
CA ASP A 359 -44.28 18.46 20.19
C ASP A 359 -43.20 19.38 19.60
N GLY A 360 -43.61 20.32 18.74
CA GLY A 360 -42.73 21.42 18.31
C GLY A 360 -42.80 21.80 16.83
N ASP A 361 -43.79 22.63 16.53
CA ASP A 361 -43.71 23.85 15.70
C ASP A 361 -43.10 23.84 14.29
N ASN A 362 -44.00 24.28 13.41
CA ASN A 362 -43.89 24.64 12.01
C ASN A 362 -42.91 25.80 11.76
N VAL A 363 -41.86 25.60 10.95
CA VAL A 363 -41.17 26.68 10.22
C VAL A 363 -40.76 26.18 8.82
N PRO A 364 -41.06 26.93 7.73
CA PRO A 364 -40.97 26.40 6.38
C PRO A 364 -39.58 26.47 5.74
N VAL A 365 -39.42 25.55 4.80
CA VAL A 365 -38.29 25.33 3.88
C VAL A 365 -38.10 26.52 2.92
N VAL A 366 -36.86 26.96 2.71
CA VAL A 366 -36.44 27.82 1.58
C VAL A 366 -35.46 27.02 0.70
N PRO A 367 -35.65 26.97 -0.62
CA PRO A 367 -34.77 26.23 -1.54
C PRO A 367 -33.53 27.05 -1.88
N MET A 368 -32.35 26.40 -1.90
CA MET A 368 -31.10 27.01 -2.38
C MET A 368 -30.94 26.81 -3.88
N SER A 369 -30.72 27.91 -4.59
CA SER A 369 -30.04 27.98 -5.90
C SER A 369 -28.53 27.91 -5.72
#